data_AF-A0A9E0XJR9-F1
#
_entry.id   AF-A0A9E0XJR9-F1
#
_cell.length_a   1.000
_cell.length_b   1.000
_cell.length_c   1.000
_cell.angle_alpha   90.00
_cell.angle_beta   90.00
_cell.angle_gamma   90.00
#
_symmetry.space_group_name_H-M   'P 1'
#
loop_
_entity.id
_entity.type
_entity.pdbx_description
1 polymer ?
#
loop_
_entity_poly.entity_id
_entity_poly.type
_entity_poly.pdbx_seq_one_letter_code
_entity_poly.pdbx_strand_id
1 'polypeptide(L)' 'MSEKTTLAKMTCVPCKVGVPPMQAQEIEPLLAELGAGWEVKELHHLEKEFT' A
#
# COMPACT_ATOMS: atom_id res chain seq x y z
N MET A 1 -15.09 -26.52 2.42
CA MET A 1 -13.64 -26.48 2.64
C MET A 1 -13.09 -25.34 1.80
N SER A 2 -12.85 -24.17 2.40
CA SER A 2 -12.31 -23.02 1.66
C SER A 2 -10.79 -23.15 1.64
N GLU A 3 -10.21 -23.63 0.54
CA GLU A 3 -8.75 -23.62 0.37
C GLU A 3 -8.27 -22.17 0.35
N LYS A 4 -7.57 -21.77 1.41
CA LYS A 4 -6.86 -20.49 1.48
C LYS A 4 -5.55 -20.66 0.72
N THR A 5 -5.45 -20.06 -0.47
CA THR A 5 -4.17 -19.92 -1.19
C THR A 5 -3.18 -19.18 -0.28
N THR A 6 -2.00 -19.75 -0.07
CA THR A 6 -0.94 -19.08 0.69
C THR A 6 -0.49 -17.83 -0.05
N LEU A 7 -0.10 -16.77 0.67
CA LEU A 7 0.37 -15.53 0.05
C LEU A 7 1.50 -15.78 -0.97
N ALA A 8 2.38 -16.75 -0.67
CA ALA A 8 3.47 -17.17 -1.54
C ALA A 8 3.02 -17.78 -2.89
N LYS A 9 1.78 -18.28 -3.00
CA LYS A 9 1.20 -18.80 -4.24
C LYS A 9 0.46 -17.71 -5.05
N MET A 10 0.32 -16.49 -4.51
CA MET A 10 -0.33 -15.39 -5.20
C MET A 10 0.66 -14.64 -6.11
N THR A 11 0.15 -14.07 -7.20
CA THR A 11 0.96 -13.23 -8.08
C THR A 11 1.02 -11.80 -7.53
N CYS A 12 2.21 -11.32 -7.15
CA CYS A 12 2.41 -9.92 -6.79
C CYS A 12 2.38 -9.04 -8.05
N VAL A 13 1.27 -8.35 -8.31
CA VAL A 13 1.18 -7.38 -9.41
C VAL A 13 2.11 -6.18 -9.21
N PRO A 14 2.19 -5.54 -8.01
CA PRO A 14 3.08 -4.40 -7.79
C PRO A 14 4.58 -4.70 -7.97
N CYS A 15 4.98 -5.96 -7.81
CA CYS A 15 6.37 -6.39 -7.96
C CYS A 15 6.80 -6.55 -9.43
N LYS A 16 5.88 -6.45 -10.40
CA LYS A 16 6.19 -6.59 -11.82
C LYS A 16 6.82 -5.30 -12.35
N VAL A 17 7.82 -5.43 -13.22
CA VAL A 17 8.46 -4.29 -13.88
C VAL A 17 7.43 -3.53 -14.72
N GLY A 18 7.47 -2.20 -14.64
CA GLY A 18 6.63 -1.32 -15.45
C GLY A 18 5.28 -0.93 -14.85
N VAL A 19 4.98 -1.35 -13.61
CA VAL A 19 3.81 -0.83 -12.88
C VAL A 19 4.10 0.61 -12.42
N PRO A 20 3.29 1.60 -12.83
CA PRO A 20 3.50 2.98 -12.41
C PRO A 20 3.22 3.15 -10.91
N PRO A 21 3.89 4.11 -10.24
CA PRO A 21 3.59 4.45 -8.87
C PRO A 21 2.17 5.05 -8.76
N MET A 22 1.56 4.88 -7.59
CA MET A 22 0.29 5.52 -7.28
C MET A 22 0.44 7.04 -7.27
N GLN A 23 -0.59 7.73 -7.74
CA GLN A 23 -0.66 9.19 -7.72
C GLN A 23 -1.29 9.69 -6.42
N ALA A 24 -1.11 10.98 -6.12
CA ALA A 24 -1.64 11.61 -4.90
C ALA A 24 -3.15 11.37 -4.72
N GLN A 25 -3.91 11.43 -5.81
CA GLN A 25 -5.36 11.23 -5.82
C GLN A 25 -5.78 9.79 -5.47
N GLU A 26 -4.93 8.81 -5.77
CA GLU A 26 -5.15 7.40 -5.41
C GLU A 26 -4.74 7.14 -3.96
N ILE A 27 -3.75 7.89 -3.46
CA ILE A 27 -3.19 7.76 -2.10
C ILE A 27 -4.12 8.37 -1.04
N GLU A 28 -4.68 9.57 -1.29
CA GLU A 28 -5.53 10.29 -0.34
C GLU A 28 -6.65 9.45 0.32
N PRO A 29 -7.49 8.71 -0.43
CA PRO A 29 -8.55 7.90 0.19
C PRO A 29 -7.98 6.77 1.05
N LEU A 30 -6.88 6.14 0.62
CA LEU A 30 -6.22 5.06 1.37
C LEU A 30 -5.56 5.58 2.65
N LEU A 31 -4.96 6.77 2.60
CA LEU A 31 -4.35 7.41 3.76
C LEU A 31 -5.41 7.73 4.83
N ALA A 32 -6.61 8.14 4.42
CA ALA A 32 -7.72 8.35 5.33
C ALA A 32 -8.15 7.05 6.04
N GLU A 33 -8.09 5.90 5.36
CA GLU A 33 -8.41 4.59 5.95
C GLU A 33 -7.37 4.13 6.99
N LEU A 34 -6.10 4.52 6.84
CA LEU A 34 -5.03 4.18 7.79
C LEU A 34 -5.18 4.85 9.16
N GLY A 35 -5.94 5.95 9.23
CA GLY A 35 -6.19 6.71 10.45
C GLY A 35 -5.03 7.59 10.90
N ALA A 36 -5.17 8.18 12.09
CA ALA A 36 -4.30 9.25 12.56
C ALA A 36 -2.82 8.85 12.74
N GLY A 37 -1.94 9.79 12.40
CA GLY A 37 -0.49 9.70 12.57
C GLY A 37 0.28 9.10 11.41
N TRP A 38 -0.40 8.60 10.37
CA TRP A 38 0.24 8.21 9.12
C TRP A 38 0.38 9.40 8.17
N GLU A 39 1.52 9.51 7.52
CA GLU A 39 1.80 10.50 6.49
C GLU A 39 2.52 9.87 5.31
N VAL A 40 2.39 10.49 4.13
CA VAL A 40 3.09 10.05 2.91
C VAL A 40 4.20 11.04 2.62
N LYS A 41 5.45 10.60 2.70
CA LYS A 41 6.62 11.43 2.40
C LYS A 41 6.89 11.42 0.90
N GLU A 42 6.90 12.61 0.30
CA GLU A 42 7.33 12.85 -1.09
C GLU A 42 6.67 11.92 -2.14
N LEU A 43 5.44 11.43 -1.87
CA LEU A 43 4.73 10.44 -2.69
C LEU A 43 5.48 9.10 -2.87
N HIS A 44 6.37 8.74 -1.94
CA HIS A 44 7.19 7.53 -2.05
C HIS A 44 6.84 6.49 -0.98
N HIS A 45 6.84 6.85 0.30
CA HIS A 45 6.60 5.90 1.40
C HIS A 45 5.76 6.50 2.52
N LEU A 46 5.18 5.60 3.33
CA LEU A 46 4.41 5.96 4.52
C LEU A 46 5.31 6.05 5.75
N GLU A 47 5.12 7.08 6.56
CA GLU A 47 5.75 7.24 7.86
C GLU A 47 4.71 7.42 8.96
N LYS A 48 5.07 6.99 10.17
CA LYS A 48 4.32 7.24 11.40
C LYS A 48 5.26 7.22 12.58
N GLU A 49 5.17 8.25 13.41
CA GLU A 49 5.87 8.31 14.68
C GLU A 49 4.98 7.74 15.81
N PHE A 50 5.61 6.98 16.71
CA PHE A 50 4.98 6.45 17.91
C PHE A 50 5.70 7.05 19.13
N THR A 51 4.92 7.57 20.06
CA THR A 51 5.38 8.14 21.34
C THR A 51 4.83 7.36 22.51
#